data_AF-A0A1Q6TZ86-F1
#
_entry.id   AF-A0A1Q6TZ86-F1
#
_cell.length_a   1.000
_cell.length_b   1.000
_cell.length_c   1.000
_cell.angle_alpha   90.00
_cell.angle_beta   90.00
_cell.angle_gamma   90.00
#
_symmetry.space_group_name_H-M   'P 1'
#
loop_
_entity.id
_entity.type
_entity.pdbx_description
1 polymer ?
#
loop_
_entity_poly.entity_id
_entity_poly.type
_entity_poly.pdbx_seq_one_letter_code
_entity_poly.pdbx_strand_id
1 'polypeptide(L)'
;MHDFNCTSPDEMHFELLAEKTRYLKENPKGVSEMCKVMEDLRNESYAEGQAEGREQQAKDTAIRMNKKGRSVEEIADCIDFDAEIVRKWLRPLN
;
A
#
# COMPACT_ATOMS: atom_id res chain seq x y z
N MET A 1 -21.70 0.42 20.04
CA MET A 1 -21.71 1.85 19.65
C MET A 1 -22.56 1.94 18.39
N HIS A 2 -23.71 2.62 18.43
CA HIS A 2 -24.72 2.57 17.35
C HIS A 2 -24.25 3.27 16.06
N ASP A 3 -23.91 4.55 16.16
CA ASP A 3 -23.66 5.43 15.01
C ASP A 3 -22.52 4.97 14.10
N PHE A 4 -21.42 4.44 14.66
CA PHE A 4 -20.30 3.93 13.85
C PHE A 4 -20.64 2.68 13.03
N ASN A 5 -21.71 1.98 13.39
CA ASN A 5 -22.25 0.85 12.64
C ASN A 5 -23.50 1.23 11.84
N CYS A 6 -23.96 2.48 11.94
CA CYS A 6 -25.15 2.97 11.25
C CYS A 6 -24.75 3.52 9.89
N THR A 7 -25.46 3.11 8.83
CA THR A 7 -25.18 3.56 7.46
C THR A 7 -26.00 4.76 7.05
N SER A 8 -27.21 4.88 7.61
CA SER A 8 -28.17 5.95 7.34
C SER A 8 -27.96 7.14 8.29
N PRO A 9 -27.77 8.37 7.81
CA PRO A 9 -27.67 9.54 8.69
C PRO A 9 -28.98 9.81 9.45
N ASP A 10 -30.14 9.39 8.94
CA ASP A 10 -31.44 9.58 9.61
C ASP A 10 -31.63 8.71 10.86
N GLU A 11 -30.82 7.65 11.00
CA GLU A 11 -30.90 6.69 12.10
C GLU A 11 -29.79 6.88 13.14
N MET A 12 -28.89 7.85 12.95
CA MET A 12 -27.79 8.15 13.89
C MET A 12 -28.29 8.92 15.11
N HIS A 13 -27.73 8.61 16.29
CA HIS A 13 -28.12 9.29 17.53
C HIS A 13 -27.38 10.63 17.74
N PHE A 14 -26.15 10.76 17.24
CA PHE A 14 -25.37 11.99 17.32
C PHE A 14 -25.52 12.80 16.03
N GLU A 15 -26.16 13.95 16.16
CA GLU A 15 -26.40 14.90 15.06
C GLU A 15 -25.12 15.26 14.30
N LEU A 16 -24.01 15.47 15.01
CA LEU A 16 -22.71 15.75 14.37
C LEU A 16 -22.26 14.63 13.42
N LEU A 17 -22.47 13.37 13.79
CA LEU A 17 -22.12 12.23 12.93
C LEU A 17 -23.12 12.09 11.77
N ALA A 18 -24.40 12.35 12.03
CA ALA A 18 -25.45 12.36 11.00
C ALA A 18 -25.16 13.38 9.90
N GLU A 19 -24.85 14.63 10.27
CA GLU A 19 -24.54 15.72 9.34
C GLU A 19 -23.30 15.40 8.49
N LYS A 20 -22.23 14.92 9.13
CA LYS A 20 -21.01 14.52 8.41
C LYS A 20 -21.26 13.37 7.45
N THR A 21 -22.01 12.35 7.88
CA THR A 21 -22.39 11.22 7.03
C THR A 21 -23.20 11.69 5.83
N ARG A 22 -24.17 12.59 6.04
CA ARG A 22 -24.98 13.16 4.97
C ARG A 22 -24.14 13.93 3.96
N TYR A 23 -23.22 14.78 4.42
CA TYR A 23 -22.32 15.49 3.53
C TYR A 23 -21.47 14.53 2.69
N LEU A 24 -20.85 13.53 3.30
CA LEU A 24 -19.94 12.62 2.60
C LEU A 24 -20.65 11.62 1.67
N LYS A 25 -21.92 11.27 1.94
CA LYS A 25 -22.66 10.23 1.19
C LYS A 25 -23.77 10.75 0.27
N GLU A 26 -24.35 11.91 0.54
CA GLU A 26 -25.53 12.41 -0.19
C GLU A 26 -25.29 13.77 -0.86
N ASN A 27 -24.44 14.63 -0.29
CA ASN A 27 -24.14 15.92 -0.90
C ASN A 27 -23.22 15.76 -2.13
N PRO A 28 -23.55 16.31 -3.32
CA PRO A 28 -22.74 16.11 -4.52
C PRO A 28 -21.26 16.51 -4.38
N LYS A 29 -20.96 17.57 -3.62
CA LYS A 29 -19.59 18.01 -3.35
C LYS A 29 -18.88 17.02 -2.43
N GLY A 30 -19.50 16.63 -1.32
CA GLY A 30 -18.90 15.69 -0.38
C GLY A 30 -18.73 14.28 -0.97
N VAL A 31 -19.67 13.83 -1.79
CA VAL A 31 -19.55 12.58 -2.57
C VAL A 31 -18.37 12.66 -3.53
N SER A 32 -18.21 13.77 -4.27
CA SER A 32 -17.08 13.94 -5.19
C SER A 32 -15.73 13.96 -4.47
N GLU A 33 -15.66 14.60 -3.30
CA GLU A 33 -14.45 14.60 -2.45
C GLU A 33 -14.12 13.18 -1.98
N MET A 34 -15.12 12.43 -1.50
CA MET A 34 -14.92 11.04 -1.08
C MET A 34 -14.51 10.12 -2.22
N CYS A 35 -15.13 10.24 -3.39
CA CYS A 35 -14.77 9.45 -4.56
C CYS A 35 -13.31 9.69 -4.96
N LYS A 36 -12.86 10.94 -4.93
CA LYS A 36 -11.47 11.28 -5.24
C LYS A 36 -10.50 10.65 -4.24
N VAL A 37 -10.76 10.77 -2.94
CA VAL A 37 -9.92 10.16 -1.90
C VAL A 37 -9.82 8.64 -2.07
N MET A 38 -10.93 7.97 -2.39
CA MET A 38 -10.94 6.53 -2.63
C MET A 38 -10.17 6.14 -3.90
N GLU A 39 -10.20 6.98 -4.92
CA GLU A 39 -9.41 6.79 -6.14
C GLU A 39 -7.91 7.00 -5.90
N ASP A 40 -7.54 8.05 -5.17
CA ASP A 40 -6.15 8.32 -4.79
C ASP A 40 -5.59 7.15 -3.96
N LEU A 41 -6.33 6.70 -2.93
CA LEU A 41 -5.96 5.53 -2.13
C LEU A 41 -5.78 4.27 -2.99
N ARG A 42 -6.68 4.03 -3.94
CA ARG A 42 -6.58 2.89 -4.86
C ARG A 42 -5.32 2.97 -5.70
N ASN A 43 -5.03 4.14 -6.28
CA ASN A 43 -3.87 4.36 -7.14
C ASN A 43 -2.56 4.22 -6.35
N GLU A 44 -2.49 4.79 -5.14
CA GLU A 44 -1.37 4.64 -4.22
C GLU A 44 -1.14 3.17 -3.85
N SER A 45 -2.21 2.46 -3.47
CA SER A 45 -2.15 1.02 -3.14
C SER A 45 -1.64 0.17 -4.31
N TYR A 46 -2.05 0.48 -5.54
CA TYR A 46 -1.53 -0.19 -6.73
C TYR A 46 -0.05 0.12 -6.97
N ALA A 47 0.37 1.38 -6.81
CA ALA A 47 1.76 1.78 -6.99
C ALA A 47 2.68 1.11 -5.96
N GLU A 48 2.27 1.10 -4.69
CA GLU A 48 2.97 0.40 -3.60
C GLU A 48 3.06 -1.09 -3.89
N GLY A 49 1.95 -1.74 -4.25
CA GLY A 49 1.94 -3.18 -4.57
C GLY A 49 2.84 -3.54 -5.76
N GLN A 50 2.95 -2.68 -6.77
CA GLN A 50 3.89 -2.88 -7.89
C GLN A 50 5.35 -2.75 -7.43
N ALA A 51 5.65 -1.77 -6.58
CA ALA A 51 6.99 -1.57 -6.03
C ALA A 51 7.42 -2.75 -5.14
N GLU A 52 6.55 -3.20 -4.25
CA GLU A 52 6.77 -4.39 -3.41
C GLU A 52 6.95 -5.65 -4.27
N GLY A 53 6.15 -5.81 -5.32
CA GLY A 53 6.25 -6.92 -6.26
C GLY A 53 7.61 -6.95 -6.98
N ARG A 54 8.09 -5.79 -7.46
CA ARG A 54 9.44 -5.65 -8.07
C ARG A 54 10.52 -6.01 -7.06
N GLU A 55 10.43 -5.50 -5.83
CA GLU A 55 11.40 -5.78 -4.78
C GLU A 55 11.47 -7.27 -4.44
N GLN A 56 10.31 -7.91 -4.25
CA GLN A 56 10.25 -9.33 -3.89
C GLN A 56 10.79 -10.22 -5.01
N GLN A 57 10.46 -9.92 -6.27
CA GLN A 57 11.01 -10.65 -7.42
C GLN A 57 12.54 -10.49 -7.53
N ALA A 58 13.05 -9.29 -7.29
CA ALA A 58 14.48 -9.00 -7.28
C ALA A 58 15.18 -9.75 -6.14
N LYS A 59 14.59 -9.78 -4.94
CA LYS A 59 15.09 -10.51 -3.78
C LYS A 59 15.16 -12.02 -4.03
N ASP A 60 14.11 -12.63 -4.58
CA ASP A 60 14.12 -14.06 -4.91
C ASP A 60 15.17 -14.40 -5.96
N THR A 61 15.40 -13.50 -6.91
CA THR A 61 16.46 -13.62 -7.92
C THR A 61 17.84 -13.49 -7.29
N ALA A 62 18.05 -12.51 -6.41
CA ALA A 62 19.28 -12.33 -5.65
C ALA A 62 19.64 -13.58 -4.83
N ILE A 63 18.67 -14.16 -4.12
CA ILE A 63 18.86 -15.40 -3.33
C ILE A 63 19.29 -16.56 -4.25
N ARG A 64 18.64 -16.72 -5.42
CA ARG A 64 18.98 -17.76 -6.39
C ARG A 64 20.38 -17.57 -6.98
N MET A 65 20.79 -16.35 -7.27
CA MET A 65 22.11 -16.04 -7.81
C MET A 65 23.21 -16.21 -6.76
N ASN A 66 22.95 -15.81 -5.51
CA ASN A 66 23.86 -16.01 -4.39
C ASN A 66 24.10 -17.51 -4.14
N LYS A 67 23.06 -18.35 -4.21
CA LYS A 67 23.19 -19.82 -4.15
C LYS A 67 24.04 -20.40 -5.28
N LYS A 68 24.16 -19.72 -6.42
CA LYS A 68 25.04 -20.09 -7.54
C LYS A 68 26.46 -19.53 -7.39
N GLY A 69 26.78 -18.87 -6.28
CA GLY A 69 28.13 -18.35 -5.98
C GLY A 69 28.45 -17.01 -6.66
N ARG A 70 27.45 -16.25 -7.12
CA ARG A 70 27.67 -14.89 -7.65
C ARG A 70 27.97 -13.91 -6.53
N SER A 71 28.81 -12.92 -6.81
CA SER A 71 29.13 -11.85 -5.85
C SER A 71 27.93 -10.91 -5.64
N VAL A 72 27.90 -10.19 -4.52
CA VAL A 72 26.83 -9.23 -4.21
C VAL A 72 26.80 -8.11 -5.26
N GLU A 73 27.98 -7.68 -5.71
CA GLU A 73 28.17 -6.62 -6.69
C GLU A 73 27.64 -7.02 -8.07
N GLU A 74 27.94 -8.24 -8.54
CA GLU A 74 27.37 -8.76 -9.79
C GLU A 74 25.84 -8.95 -9.71
N ILE A 75 25.34 -9.39 -8.55
CA ILE A 75 23.91 -9.57 -8.35
C ILE A 75 23.21 -8.21 -8.43
N ALA A 76 23.69 -7.23 -7.68
CA ALA A 76 23.16 -5.86 -7.62
C ALA A 76 23.06 -5.22 -9.02
N ASP A 77 24.12 -5.33 -9.82
CA ASP A 77 24.15 -4.89 -11.21
C ASP A 77 23.09 -5.62 -12.08
N CYS A 78 22.97 -6.94 -11.93
CA CYS A 78 22.04 -7.75 -12.73
C CYS A 78 20.56 -7.47 -12.46
N ILE A 79 20.20 -7.12 -11.22
CA ILE A 79 18.78 -6.87 -10.84
C ILE A 79 18.44 -5.38 -10.75
N ASP A 80 19.41 -4.50 -10.98
CA ASP A 80 19.26 -3.04 -10.89
C ASP A 80 18.78 -2.58 -9.51
N PHE A 81 19.54 -3.00 -8.48
CA PHE A 81 19.37 -2.58 -7.08
C PHE A 81 20.72 -2.22 -6.46
N ASP A 82 20.66 -1.41 -5.40
CA ASP A 82 21.85 -1.06 -4.63
C ASP A 82 22.45 -2.27 -3.91
N ALA A 83 23.79 -2.38 -3.91
CA ALA A 83 24.52 -3.49 -3.31
C ALA A 83 24.26 -3.63 -1.80
N GLU A 84 24.01 -2.54 -1.06
CA GLU A 84 23.66 -2.59 0.36
C GLU A 84 22.28 -3.24 0.59
N ILE A 85 21.32 -2.95 -0.29
CA ILE A 85 19.98 -3.56 -0.24
C ILE A 85 20.11 -5.07 -0.48
N VAL A 86 20.85 -5.47 -1.51
CA VAL A 86 21.12 -6.88 -1.81
C VAL A 86 21.82 -7.57 -0.63
N ARG A 87 22.83 -6.91 -0.03
CA ARG A 87 23.52 -7.43 1.16
C ARG A 87 22.59 -7.61 2.34
N LYS A 88 21.63 -6.70 2.54
CA LYS A 88 20.60 -6.82 3.59
C LYS A 88 19.69 -8.03 3.33
N TRP A 89 19.25 -8.26 2.10
CA TRP A 89 18.39 -9.41 1.77
C TRP A 89 19.09 -10.76 1.94
N LEU A 90 20.40 -10.82 1.69
CA LEU A 90 21.20 -12.04 1.78
C LEU A 90 21.74 -12.32 3.18
N ARG A 91 21.57 -11.39 4.14
CA ARG A 91 21.98 -11.59 5.53
C ARG A 91 21.16 -12.73 6.16
N PRO A 92 21.79 -13.73 6.81
CA PRO A 92 21.06 -14.73 7.56
C PRO A 92 20.23 -14.04 8.66
N LEU A 93 18.96 -14.44 8.79
CA LEU A 93 18.15 -14.10 9.95
C LEU A 93 18.69 -14.92 11.12
N ASN A 94 19.50 -14.30 11.98
CA ASN A 94 19.88 -14.85 13.27
C ASN A 94 18.72 -14.73 14.27
#